data_AF-A0A1S9ZUQ9-F1
#
_entry.id   AF-A0A1S9ZUQ9-F1
#
_cell.length_a   1.000
_cell.length_b   1.000
_cell.length_c   1.000
_cell.angle_alpha   90.00
_cell.angle_beta   90.00
_cell.angle_gamma   90.00
#
_symmetry.space_group_name_H-M   'P 1'
#
loop_
_entity.id
_entity.type
_entity.pdbx_description
1 polymer ?
#
loop_
_entity_poly.entity_id
_entity_poly.type
_entity_poly.pdbx_seq_one_letter_code
_entity_poly.pdbx_strand_id
1 'polypeptide(L)'
;MTRPNTLDELAQQIAQLQNDIARLKRHNFTLITLIGNLIDGEKLKSPSIMEISVIYDLMGDELQSIRAMIADYQDLASFTEQANQLPNPNISADSIMFVVQAFLNNGTLSEQCAKILSDYDNAKQSK
;
A
#
# COMPACT_ATOMS: atom_id res chain seq x y z
N MET A 1 44.55 -6.41 23.87
CA MET A 1 43.76 -5.24 23.43
C MET A 1 42.91 -5.67 22.26
N THR A 2 41.71 -6.17 22.52
CA THR A 2 40.70 -6.45 21.49
C THR A 2 40.14 -5.12 21.02
N ARG A 3 40.24 -4.83 19.72
CA ARG A 3 39.54 -3.67 19.13
C ARG A 3 38.05 -3.82 19.46
N PRO A 4 37.37 -2.80 20.01
CA PRO A 4 35.92 -2.85 20.16
C PRO A 4 35.33 -3.05 18.76
N ASN A 5 34.42 -4.02 18.67
CA ASN A 5 33.95 -4.58 17.41
C ASN A 5 32.91 -3.61 16.83
N THR A 6 33.38 -2.60 16.09
CA THR A 6 32.56 -1.53 15.48
C THR A 6 31.41 -2.06 14.61
N LEU A 7 31.51 -3.30 14.13
CA LEU A 7 30.46 -4.00 13.38
C LEU A 7 29.28 -4.41 14.27
N ASP A 8 29.54 -4.88 15.49
CA ASP A 8 28.49 -5.31 16.43
C ASP A 8 27.72 -4.09 16.96
N GLU A 9 28.44 -3.00 17.24
CA GLU A 9 27.83 -1.72 17.64
C GLU A 9 26.97 -1.13 16.52
N LEU A 10 27.44 -1.21 15.26
CA LEU A 10 26.66 -0.76 14.10
C LEU A 10 25.42 -1.64 13.88
N ALA A 11 25.55 -2.96 14.00
CA ALA A 11 24.43 -3.89 13.90
C ALA A 11 23.37 -3.61 14.98
N GLN A 12 23.81 -3.31 16.21
CA GLN A 12 22.91 -2.95 17.31
C GLN A 12 22.20 -1.62 17.05
N GLN A 13 22.89 -0.61 16.51
CA GLN A 13 22.27 0.66 16.12
C GLN A 13 21.24 0.49 15.00
N ILE A 14 21.55 -0.32 13.97
CA ILE A 14 20.61 -0.62 12.88
C ILE A 14 19.36 -1.32 13.43
N ALA A 15 19.53 -2.31 14.30
CA ALA A 15 18.41 -3.01 14.92
C ALA A 15 17.54 -2.07 15.78
N GLN A 16 18.16 -1.13 16.50
CA GLN A 16 17.43 -0.12 17.27
C GLN A 16 16.61 0.81 16.34
N LEU A 17 17.23 1.33 15.28
CA LEU A 17 16.54 2.18 14.30
C LEU A 17 15.38 1.44 13.62
N GLN A 18 15.56 0.17 13.26
CA GLN A 18 14.49 -0.66 12.71
C GLN A 18 13.31 -0.81 13.68
N ASN A 19 13.59 -1.01 14.97
CA ASN A 19 12.55 -1.08 16.00
C ASN A 19 11.81 0.25 16.19
N ASP A 20 12.52 1.37 16.15
CA ASP A 20 11.93 2.70 16.29
C ASP A 20 11.06 3.05 15.08
N ILE A 21 11.52 2.72 13.85
CA ILE A 21 10.73 2.83 12.62
C ILE A 21 9.46 1.96 12.71
N ALA A 22 9.58 0.71 13.16
CA ALA A 22 8.42 -0.17 13.30
C ALA A 22 7.41 0.36 14.33
N ARG A 23 7.87 1.01 15.40
CA ARG A 23 7.01 1.67 16.39
C ARG A 23 6.26 2.85 15.79
N LEU A 24 6.95 3.72 15.04
CA LEU A 24 6.34 4.87 14.36
C LEU A 24 5.29 4.43 13.32
N LYS A 25 5.60 3.41 12.51
CA LYS A 25 4.64 2.84 11.55
C LYS A 25 3.36 2.35 12.22
N ARG A 26 3.49 1.60 13.33
CA ARG A 26 2.33 1.15 14.12
C ARG A 26 1.50 2.32 14.65
N HIS A 27 2.14 3.36 15.20
CA HIS A 27 1.41 4.55 15.67
C HIS A 27 0.68 5.26 14.53
N ASN A 28 1.32 5.45 13.38
CA ASN A 28 0.67 6.08 12.22
C ASN A 28 -0.53 5.26 11.75
N PHE A 29 -0.40 3.93 11.66
CA PHE A 29 -1.52 3.04 11.33
C PHE A 29 -2.67 3.15 12.34
N THR A 30 -2.36 3.14 13.64
CA THR A 30 -3.36 3.29 14.71
C THR A 30 -4.05 4.65 14.60
N LEU A 31 -3.31 5.73 14.38
CA LEU A 31 -3.86 7.07 14.23
C LEU A 31 -4.78 7.17 13.00
N ILE A 32 -4.35 6.66 11.84
CA ILE A 32 -5.18 6.63 10.62
C ILE A 32 -6.46 5.83 10.85
N THR A 33 -6.36 4.68 11.52
CA THR A 33 -7.53 3.86 11.86
C THR A 33 -8.48 4.60 12.81
N LEU A 34 -7.95 5.25 13.84
CA LEU A 34 -8.75 6.03 14.79
C LEU A 34 -9.38 7.25 14.12
N ILE A 35 -8.65 7.95 13.27
CA ILE A 35 -9.14 9.10 12.49
C ILE A 35 -10.26 8.65 11.55
N GLY A 36 -10.06 7.57 10.79
CA GLY A 36 -11.11 6.99 9.94
C GLY A 36 -12.35 6.57 10.72
N ASN A 37 -12.17 6.06 11.95
CA ASN A 37 -13.30 5.74 12.84
C ASN A 37 -13.99 6.99 13.42
N LEU A 38 -13.25 8.10 13.63
CA LEU A 38 -13.74 9.33 14.26
C LEU A 38 -14.39 10.31 13.28
N ILE A 39 -13.88 10.42 12.04
CA ILE A 39 -14.28 11.46 11.10
C ILE A 39 -15.63 11.13 10.43
N ASP A 40 -15.88 9.87 10.06
CA ASP A 40 -17.08 9.56 9.25
C ASP A 40 -18.04 8.53 9.86
N GLY A 41 -17.71 7.85 10.96
CA GLY A 41 -18.49 6.69 11.44
C GLY A 41 -18.56 5.52 10.43
N GLU A 42 -18.00 5.71 9.24
CA GLU A 42 -17.86 4.79 8.14
C GLU A 42 -16.36 4.51 7.99
N LYS A 43 -15.93 3.29 8.35
CA LYS A 43 -14.56 2.78 8.16
C LYS A 43 -13.99 3.28 6.83
N LEU A 44 -12.84 3.98 6.81
CA LEU A 44 -12.01 4.36 5.64
C LEU A 44 -12.63 3.99 4.27
N LYS A 45 -13.79 4.56 3.91
CA LYS A 45 -14.52 4.13 2.71
C LYS A 45 -13.82 4.61 1.45
N SER A 46 -13.12 5.72 1.57
CA SER A 46 -12.41 6.40 0.49
C SER A 46 -11.01 6.80 0.94
N PRO A 47 -10.09 5.84 1.16
CA PRO A 47 -8.77 6.15 1.65
C PRO A 47 -7.99 6.97 0.60
N SER A 48 -7.26 7.97 1.05
CA SER A 48 -6.31 8.74 0.24
C SER A 48 -5.07 7.92 -0.09
N ILE A 49 -4.29 8.37 -1.09
CA ILE A 49 -3.01 7.74 -1.44
C ILE A 49 -2.07 7.71 -0.23
N MET A 50 -2.03 8.77 0.58
CA MET A 50 -1.19 8.81 1.78
C MET A 50 -1.61 7.78 2.83
N GLU A 51 -2.91 7.61 3.06
CA GLU A 51 -3.41 6.62 4.02
C GLU A 51 -3.11 5.20 3.55
N ILE A 52 -3.38 4.89 2.28
CA ILE A 52 -3.01 3.60 1.67
C ILE A 52 -1.52 3.35 1.73
N SER A 53 -0.69 4.38 1.52
CA SER A 53 0.77 4.23 1.58
C SER A 53 1.26 3.87 2.97
N VAL A 54 0.63 4.41 4.02
CA VAL A 54 0.95 4.03 5.40
C VAL A 54 0.40 2.64 5.74
N ILE A 55 -0.80 2.29 5.27
CA ILE A 55 -1.45 1.00 5.55
C ILE A 55 -0.67 -0.17 4.94
N TYR A 56 -0.24 -0.03 3.69
CA TYR A 56 0.46 -1.08 2.95
C TYR A 56 1.97 -0.88 2.89
N ASP A 57 2.49 0.12 3.61
CA ASP A 57 3.92 0.45 3.63
C ASP A 57 4.49 0.68 2.22
N LEU A 58 3.75 1.43 1.39
CA LEU A 58 4.12 1.72 0.01
C LEU A 58 5.17 2.82 -0.05
N MET A 59 6.20 2.56 -0.84
CA MET A 59 7.23 3.52 -1.20
C MET A 59 6.88 4.29 -2.48
N GLY A 60 7.60 5.39 -2.74
CA GLY A 60 7.31 6.26 -3.88
C GLY A 60 7.49 5.57 -5.25
N ASP A 61 8.49 4.71 -5.37
CA ASP A 61 8.74 3.87 -6.55
C ASP A 61 7.67 2.79 -6.75
N GLU A 62 7.18 2.20 -5.66
CA GLU A 62 6.05 1.25 -5.70
C GLU A 62 4.76 1.94 -6.16
N LEU A 63 4.47 3.14 -5.65
CA LEU A 63 3.32 3.93 -6.12
C LEU A 63 3.43 4.29 -7.60
N GLN A 64 4.62 4.62 -8.10
CA GLN A 64 4.83 4.89 -9.52
C GLN A 64 4.65 3.62 -10.37
N SER A 65 5.12 2.48 -9.87
CA SER A 65 4.95 1.19 -10.55
C SER A 65 3.48 0.81 -10.65
N ILE A 66 2.73 0.93 -9.56
CA ILE A 66 1.29 0.69 -9.54
C ILE A 66 0.56 1.67 -10.47
N ARG A 67 0.96 2.94 -10.48
CA ARG A 67 0.39 3.93 -11.40
C ARG A 67 0.63 3.57 -12.88
N ALA A 68 1.81 3.05 -13.21
CA ALA A 68 2.11 2.57 -14.56
C ALA A 68 1.24 1.34 -14.92
N MET A 69 1.11 0.38 -14.00
CA MET A 69 0.21 -0.79 -14.19
C MET A 69 -1.24 -0.38 -14.44
N ILE A 70 -1.74 0.66 -13.74
CA ILE A 70 -3.10 1.21 -13.95
C ILE A 70 -3.21 1.86 -15.34
N ALA A 71 -2.19 2.63 -15.74
CA ALA A 71 -2.20 3.31 -17.03
C ALA A 71 -2.20 2.31 -18.20
N ASP A 72 -1.46 1.21 -18.07
CA ASP A 72 -1.32 0.16 -19.07
C ASP A 72 -2.37 -0.97 -18.92
N TYR A 73 -3.46 -0.70 -18.20
CA TYR A 73 -4.48 -1.70 -17.91
C TYR A 73 -5.15 -2.26 -19.18
N GLN A 74 -5.03 -3.58 -19.37
CA GLN A 74 -5.66 -4.31 -20.47
C GLN A 74 -6.86 -5.12 -19.98
N ASP A 75 -6.62 -6.02 -19.03
CA ASP A 75 -7.58 -6.95 -18.45
C ASP A 75 -7.22 -7.29 -16.99
N LEU A 76 -8.22 -7.80 -16.25
CA LEU A 76 -8.09 -8.09 -14.83
C LEU A 76 -7.09 -9.23 -14.52
N ALA A 77 -6.97 -10.23 -15.38
CA ALA A 77 -6.07 -11.36 -15.15
C ALA A 77 -4.60 -10.90 -15.22
N SER A 78 -4.25 -10.18 -16.29
CA SER A 78 -2.91 -9.58 -16.45
C SER A 78 -2.59 -8.59 -15.34
N PHE A 79 -3.57 -7.78 -14.92
CA PHE A 79 -3.38 -6.80 -13.84
C PHE A 79 -3.14 -7.45 -12.48
N THR A 80 -3.91 -8.48 -12.14
CA THR A 80 -3.74 -9.22 -10.88
C THR A 80 -2.46 -10.04 -10.86
N GLU A 81 -2.02 -10.57 -11.99
CA GLU A 81 -0.71 -11.22 -12.13
C GLU A 81 0.43 -10.23 -11.85
N GLN A 82 0.41 -9.04 -12.49
CA GLN A 82 1.40 -7.99 -12.23
C GLN A 82 1.38 -7.54 -10.76
N ALA A 83 0.21 -7.42 -10.15
CA ALA A 83 0.08 -7.06 -8.74
C ALA A 83 0.75 -8.09 -7.81
N ASN A 84 0.63 -9.38 -8.11
CA ASN A 84 1.26 -10.45 -7.32
C ASN A 84 2.79 -10.53 -7.53
N GLN A 85 3.33 -9.89 -8.56
CA GLN A 85 4.76 -9.80 -8.84
C GLN A 85 5.43 -8.60 -8.18
N LEU A 86 4.66 -7.69 -7.55
CA LEU A 86 5.23 -6.57 -6.80
C LEU A 86 6.08 -7.11 -5.63
N PRO A 87 7.23 -6.48 -5.35
CA PRO A 87 8.14 -6.93 -4.29
C PRO A 87 7.58 -6.70 -2.88
N ASN A 88 6.48 -5.95 -2.74
CA ASN A 88 5.87 -5.60 -1.47
C ASN A 88 4.99 -6.74 -0.93
N PRO A 89 5.36 -7.40 0.19
CA PRO A 89 4.58 -8.52 0.73
C PRO A 89 3.22 -8.08 1.31
N ASN A 90 3.00 -6.78 1.52
CA ASN A 90 1.72 -6.26 2.00
C ASN A 90 0.72 -6.02 0.86
N ILE A 91 1.14 -6.18 -0.41
CA ILE A 91 0.28 -6.02 -1.58
C ILE A 91 -0.10 -7.39 -2.16
N SER A 92 -1.37 -7.72 -2.03
CA SER A 92 -2.10 -8.77 -2.76
C SER A 92 -3.01 -8.20 -3.85
N ALA A 93 -3.49 -9.07 -4.74
CA ALA A 93 -4.50 -8.74 -5.75
C ALA A 93 -5.80 -8.14 -5.18
N ASP A 94 -6.17 -8.43 -3.93
CA ASP A 94 -7.33 -7.82 -3.28
C ASP A 94 -6.98 -6.45 -2.68
N SER A 95 -5.81 -6.35 -2.03
CA SER A 95 -5.35 -5.08 -1.44
C SER A 95 -5.07 -4.01 -2.48
N ILE A 96 -4.61 -4.40 -3.68
CA ILE A 96 -4.29 -3.44 -4.73
C ILE A 96 -5.55 -2.73 -5.25
N MET A 97 -6.74 -3.31 -5.08
CA MET A 97 -8.00 -2.62 -5.40
C MET A 97 -8.24 -1.43 -4.47
N PHE A 98 -7.80 -1.49 -3.22
CA PHE A 98 -7.85 -0.34 -2.31
C PHE A 98 -6.87 0.76 -2.75
N VAL A 99 -5.72 0.38 -3.32
CA VAL A 99 -4.77 1.32 -3.92
C VAL A 99 -5.38 1.98 -5.16
N VAL A 100 -6.01 1.20 -6.05
CA VAL A 100 -6.72 1.71 -7.23
C VAL A 100 -7.85 2.65 -6.83
N GLN A 101 -8.64 2.30 -5.81
CA GLN A 101 -9.67 3.17 -5.26
C GLN A 101 -9.10 4.48 -4.73
N ALA A 102 -7.94 4.46 -4.08
CA ALA A 102 -7.27 5.67 -3.62
C ALA A 102 -6.80 6.56 -4.79
N PHE A 103 -6.27 5.98 -5.87
CA PHE A 103 -5.95 6.72 -7.10
C PHE A 103 -7.21 7.37 -7.71
N LEU A 104 -8.32 6.62 -7.79
CA LEU A 104 -9.61 7.13 -8.27
C LEU A 104 -10.12 8.30 -7.44
N ASN A 105 -10.10 8.18 -6.11
CA ASN A 105 -10.56 9.22 -5.18
C ASN A 105 -9.73 10.50 -5.28
N ASN A 106 -8.46 10.40 -5.68
CA ASN A 106 -7.57 11.53 -5.91
C ASN A 106 -7.62 12.05 -7.37
N GLY A 107 -8.55 11.56 -8.19
CA GLY A 107 -8.73 11.98 -9.58
C GLY A 107 -7.62 11.53 -10.53
N THR A 108 -6.79 10.56 -10.13
CA THR A 108 -5.69 10.06 -10.95
C THR A 108 -6.15 8.88 -11.79
N LEU A 109 -5.96 8.96 -13.11
CA LEU A 109 -6.32 7.88 -14.06
C LEU A 109 -7.76 7.39 -13.86
N SER A 110 -8.71 8.31 -13.64
CA SER A 110 -10.05 7.99 -13.15
C SER A 110 -10.80 6.99 -14.03
N GLU A 111 -10.67 7.10 -15.37
CA GLU A 111 -11.31 6.16 -16.30
C GLU A 111 -10.75 4.74 -16.14
N GLN A 112 -9.43 4.60 -16.12
CA GLN A 112 -8.75 3.31 -15.95
C GLN A 112 -9.06 2.71 -14.58
N CYS A 113 -8.98 3.51 -13.51
CA CYS A 113 -9.29 3.04 -12.16
C CYS A 113 -10.74 2.56 -12.06
N ALA A 114 -11.70 3.33 -12.59
CA ALA A 114 -13.11 2.93 -12.59
C ALA A 114 -13.34 1.64 -13.38
N LYS A 115 -12.65 1.47 -14.52
CA LYS A 115 -12.71 0.25 -15.32
C LYS A 115 -12.17 -0.96 -14.55
N ILE A 116 -10.99 -0.86 -13.94
CA ILE A 116 -10.38 -1.93 -13.14
C ILE A 116 -11.33 -2.38 -12.01
N LEU A 117 -11.86 -1.42 -11.25
CA LEU A 117 -12.76 -1.71 -10.13
C LEU A 117 -14.04 -2.39 -10.61
N SER A 118 -14.62 -1.92 -11.72
CA SER A 118 -15.81 -2.55 -12.30
C SER A 118 -15.55 -3.98 -12.77
N ASP A 119 -14.42 -4.24 -13.44
CA ASP A 119 -14.05 -5.58 -13.91
C ASP A 119 -13.86 -6.54 -12.72
N TYR A 120 -13.25 -6.05 -11.63
CA TYR A 120 -13.04 -6.80 -10.40
C TYR A 120 -14.36 -7.15 -9.68
N ASP A 121 -15.29 -6.21 -9.55
CA ASP A 121 -16.59 -6.44 -8.94
C ASP A 121 -17.43 -7.47 -9.73
N ASN A 122 -17.40 -7.36 -11.07
CA ASN A 122 -18.07 -8.33 -11.96
C ASN A 122 -17.49 -9.75 -11.80
N ALA A 123 -16.16 -9.86 -11.67
CA ALA A 123 -15.48 -11.14 -11.46
C ALA A 123 -15.80 -11.76 -10.10
N LYS A 124 -16.01 -10.94 -9.06
CA LYS A 124 -16.41 -11.40 -7.72
C LYS A 124 -17.85 -11.91 -7.66
N GLN A 125 -18.77 -11.29 -8.39
CA GLN A 125 -20.18 -11.69 -8.43
C GLN A 125 -20.43 -12.98 -9.25
N SER A 126 -19.47 -13.36 -10.08
CA SER A 126 -19.52 -14.55 -10.95
C SER A 126 -18.97 -15.82 -10.28
N LYS A 127 -18.53 -15.75 -9.02
CA LYS A 127 -18.03 -16.86 -8.20
C LYS A 127 -19.04 -17.23 -7.11
#